data_AF-A0A2S3H5G7-F1
#
_entry.id   AF-A0A2S3H5G7-F1
#
_cell.length_a   1.000
_cell.length_b   1.000
_cell.length_c   1.000
_cell.angle_alpha   90.00
_cell.angle_beta   90.00
_cell.angle_gamma   90.00
#
_symmetry.space_group_name_H-M   'P 1'
#
loop_
_entity.id
_entity.type
_entity.pdbx_description
1 polymer ?
#
loop_
_entity_poly.entity_id
_entity_poly.type
_entity_poly.pdbx_seq_one_letter_code
_entity_poly.pdbx_strand_id
1 'polypeptide(L)'
;MGGKIGEMGGAGGSAHYGPIRVPPTPPSSRATYIISLAPAAAAFLPTPCRRRRRLPTPRGFRSPVATMVKYSREPTNPTKSAKAMGRDLRVHFKNTRETAFALRKLPLTKAKRYLEDVIAHKQAIPFRRYCGGVGRTAQAKSRHSNGQGRWPAKSARFILDLLKNAESNAEVKGLDVDTLYVSHIQVNQAQKQRRRTYRAHGRINPYMSSPCHIELILSEKEEPVKKEVESQIATRKA
;
A
#
# COMPACT_ATOMS: atom_id res chain seq x y z
N MET A 1 -17.33 -71.65 -19.35
CA MET A 1 -17.25 -71.79 -17.88
C MET A 1 -17.00 -70.39 -17.34
N GLY A 2 -17.98 -69.63 -16.86
CA GLY A 2 -19.00 -69.98 -15.88
C GLY A 2 -18.47 -69.60 -14.50
N GLY A 3 -18.90 -68.44 -13.97
CA GLY A 3 -18.53 -68.01 -12.61
C GLY A 3 -18.89 -66.56 -12.27
N LYS A 4 -20.19 -66.28 -12.06
CA LYS A 4 -20.70 -65.11 -11.32
C LYS A 4 -20.55 -65.36 -9.83
N ILE A 5 -19.97 -64.42 -9.07
CA ILE A 5 -20.15 -64.20 -7.62
C ILE A 5 -19.66 -62.76 -7.36
N GLY A 6 -20.29 -61.80 -6.68
CA GLY A 6 -21.54 -61.65 -5.97
C GLY A 6 -21.45 -60.28 -5.28
N GLU A 7 -22.52 -59.46 -5.34
CA GLU A 7 -22.65 -58.22 -4.59
C GLU A 7 -22.58 -58.49 -3.07
N MET A 8 -21.83 -57.67 -2.34
CA MET A 8 -22.16 -57.34 -0.95
C MET A 8 -21.92 -55.85 -0.71
N GLY A 9 -23.02 -55.14 -0.46
CA GLY A 9 -23.03 -53.77 0.02
C GLY A 9 -22.45 -53.68 1.43
N GLY A 10 -21.65 -52.64 1.66
CA GLY A 10 -21.17 -52.22 2.97
C GLY A 10 -21.46 -50.74 3.15
N ALA A 11 -22.54 -50.45 3.87
CA ALA A 11 -22.88 -49.14 4.37
C ALA A 11 -21.92 -48.72 5.49
N GLY A 12 -21.61 -47.42 5.61
CA GLY A 12 -21.21 -46.84 6.90
C GLY A 12 -20.18 -45.71 6.85
N GLY A 13 -20.66 -44.47 6.88
CA GLY A 13 -20.10 -43.44 7.77
C GLY A 13 -19.06 -42.48 7.22
N SER A 14 -19.42 -41.61 6.27
CA SER A 14 -18.70 -40.34 6.09
C SER A 14 -19.05 -39.40 7.24
N ALA A 15 -18.13 -39.22 8.19
CA ALA A 15 -18.24 -38.21 9.24
C ALA A 15 -18.07 -36.80 8.65
N HIS A 16 -19.15 -36.28 8.06
CA HIS A 16 -19.27 -34.87 7.73
C HIS A 16 -19.35 -34.06 9.04
N TYR A 17 -18.25 -33.43 9.44
CA TYR A 17 -18.29 -32.34 10.40
C TYR A 17 -19.06 -31.17 9.78
N GLY A 18 -20.31 -31.00 10.20
CA GLY A 18 -21.14 -29.85 9.83
C GLY A 18 -20.60 -28.53 10.42
N PRO A 19 -20.98 -27.38 9.84
CA PRO A 19 -20.52 -26.08 10.32
C PRO A 19 -21.10 -25.74 11.70
N ILE A 20 -20.21 -25.34 12.61
CA ILE A 20 -20.53 -24.84 13.95
C ILE A 20 -21.42 -23.60 13.82
N ARG A 21 -22.69 -23.71 14.25
CA ARG A 21 -23.62 -22.58 14.38
C ARG A 21 -23.14 -21.65 15.48
N VAL A 22 -22.82 -20.40 15.13
CA VAL A 22 -22.55 -19.32 16.08
C VAL A 22 -23.89 -18.76 16.56
N PRO A 23 -24.12 -18.58 17.88
CA PRO A 23 -25.37 -17.98 18.37
C PRO A 23 -25.45 -16.48 18.05
N PRO A 24 -26.65 -15.93 17.78
CA PRO A 24 -26.83 -14.50 17.51
C PRO A 24 -26.70 -13.67 18.80
N THR A 25 -26.06 -12.51 18.69
CA THR A 25 -25.95 -11.51 19.76
C THR A 25 -27.29 -10.79 20.00
N PRO A 26 -27.69 -10.51 21.24
CA PRO A 26 -28.94 -9.82 21.54
C PRO A 26 -28.87 -8.31 21.22
N PRO A 27 -29.97 -7.69 20.75
CA PRO A 27 -30.04 -6.25 20.53
C PRO A 27 -30.21 -5.46 21.84
N SER A 28 -29.53 -4.30 21.91
CA SER A 28 -29.61 -3.37 23.03
C SER A 28 -31.01 -2.78 23.16
N SER A 29 -31.71 -3.07 24.27
CA SER A 29 -32.97 -2.42 24.61
C SER A 29 -32.70 -0.97 25.04
N ARG A 30 -33.09 -0.02 24.18
CA ARG A 30 -33.31 1.38 24.58
C ARG A 30 -34.52 1.42 25.51
N ALA A 31 -34.28 1.56 26.80
CA ALA A 31 -35.31 1.88 27.78
C ALA A 31 -35.70 3.36 27.62
N THR A 32 -36.86 3.59 27.03
CA THR A 32 -37.61 4.83 27.17
C THR A 32 -38.29 4.81 28.54
N TYR A 33 -37.82 5.65 29.47
CA TYR A 33 -38.60 6.02 30.66
C TYR A 33 -39.13 7.44 30.47
N ILE A 34 -40.44 7.53 30.31
CA ILE A 34 -41.25 8.72 30.48
C ILE A 34 -41.44 8.88 31.99
N ILE A 35 -40.99 10.01 32.55
CA ILE A 35 -41.53 10.52 33.81
C ILE A 35 -41.80 12.00 33.61
N SER A 36 -43.09 12.30 33.53
CA SER A 36 -43.68 13.60 33.80
C SER A 36 -43.56 13.92 35.29
N LEU A 37 -43.11 15.13 35.62
CA LEU A 37 -43.75 16.00 36.63
C LEU A 37 -43.01 17.36 36.64
N ALA A 38 -43.76 18.42 36.35
CA ALA A 38 -43.45 19.81 36.70
C ALA A 38 -44.26 20.18 37.97
N PRO A 39 -44.23 21.43 38.48
CA PRO A 39 -43.15 22.40 38.65
C PRO A 39 -43.07 22.90 40.12
N ALA A 40 -41.98 23.57 40.51
CA ALA A 40 -42.02 24.50 41.64
C ALA A 40 -41.11 25.70 41.38
N ALA A 41 -41.74 26.86 41.30
CA ALA A 41 -41.12 28.16 41.15
C ALA A 41 -40.45 28.58 42.46
N ALA A 42 -39.24 29.12 42.38
CA ALA A 42 -38.71 30.05 43.37
C ALA A 42 -37.77 31.03 42.67
N ALA A 43 -38.23 32.27 42.60
CA ALA A 43 -37.50 33.41 42.11
C ALA A 43 -36.35 33.77 43.08
N PHE A 44 -35.15 33.98 42.54
CA PHE A 44 -34.13 34.81 43.20
C PHE A 44 -33.36 35.61 42.14
N LEU A 45 -33.17 36.89 42.45
CA LEU A 45 -32.81 38.01 41.58
C LEU A 45 -31.38 37.93 40.99
N PRO A 46 -31.11 38.60 39.85
CA PRO A 46 -29.79 38.60 39.21
C PRO A 46 -28.81 39.55 39.91
N THR A 47 -27.62 39.05 40.26
CA THR A 47 -26.46 39.89 40.61
C THR A 47 -25.76 40.41 39.35
N PRO A 48 -25.24 41.65 39.35
CA PRO A 48 -24.73 42.28 38.14
C PRO A 48 -23.30 41.83 37.81
N CYS A 49 -23.11 41.56 36.52
CA CYS A 49 -21.93 41.95 35.73
C CYS A 49 -20.54 41.57 36.27
N ARG A 50 -20.07 40.38 35.90
CA ARG A 50 -18.63 40.14 35.66
C ARG A 50 -18.42 39.94 34.16
N ARG A 51 -17.94 41.00 33.49
CA ARG A 51 -17.46 41.02 32.10
C ARG A 51 -16.68 39.73 31.77
N ARG A 52 -17.31 38.78 31.08
CA ARG A 52 -16.57 37.77 30.32
C ARG A 52 -15.87 38.50 29.18
N ARG A 53 -14.56 38.71 29.31
CA ARG A 53 -13.72 39.08 28.17
C ARG A 53 -13.95 38.01 27.11
N ARG A 54 -14.59 38.37 25.99
CA ARG A 54 -14.63 37.52 24.79
C ARG A 54 -13.18 37.30 24.39
N LEU A 55 -12.71 36.06 24.46
CA LEU A 55 -11.44 35.69 23.85
C LEU A 55 -11.54 36.02 22.35
N PRO A 56 -10.54 36.69 21.76
CA PRO A 56 -10.55 36.91 20.32
C PRO A 56 -10.52 35.54 19.65
N THR A 57 -11.54 35.26 18.84
CA THR A 57 -11.56 34.13 17.93
C THR A 57 -10.28 34.17 17.09
N PRO A 58 -9.47 33.10 17.05
CA PRO A 58 -8.28 33.10 16.20
C PRO A 58 -8.75 33.24 14.75
N ARG A 59 -8.42 34.39 14.17
CA ARG A 59 -8.56 34.64 12.74
C ARG A 59 -7.76 33.57 12.02
N GLY A 60 -8.45 32.84 11.16
CA GLY A 60 -7.88 32.07 10.06
C GLY A 60 -6.55 31.39 10.37
N PHE A 61 -6.61 30.18 10.92
CA PHE A 61 -5.56 29.20 10.67
C PHE A 61 -5.57 28.95 9.16
N ARG A 62 -4.81 29.76 8.41
CA ARG A 62 -4.47 29.45 7.03
C ARG A 62 -3.79 28.09 7.10
N SER A 63 -4.49 27.07 6.63
CA SER A 63 -3.91 25.74 6.45
C SER A 63 -2.55 25.94 5.78
N PRO A 64 -1.43 25.47 6.36
CA PRO A 64 -0.19 25.47 5.62
C PRO A 64 -0.46 24.66 4.36
N VAL A 65 -0.36 25.32 3.20
CA VAL A 65 -0.30 24.66 1.89
C VAL A 65 0.62 23.47 2.08
N ALA A 66 0.06 22.26 1.94
CA ALA A 66 0.70 21.01 2.31
C ALA A 66 2.14 21.02 1.78
N THR A 67 3.11 21.15 2.67
CA THR A 67 4.52 21.20 2.30
C THR A 67 4.83 19.87 1.63
N MET A 68 5.02 19.93 0.30
CA MET A 68 5.35 18.79 -0.52
C MET A 68 6.52 18.06 0.14
N VAL A 69 6.32 16.76 0.38
CA VAL A 69 7.27 15.93 1.12
C VAL A 69 8.66 16.00 0.49
N LYS A 70 9.72 16.11 1.30
CA LYS A 70 11.10 15.98 0.83
C LYS A 70 11.33 14.59 0.22
N TYR A 71 11.66 14.55 -1.07
CA TYR A 71 12.00 13.34 -1.81
C TYR A 71 13.50 13.03 -1.66
N SER A 72 13.87 11.75 -1.76
CA SER A 72 15.29 11.36 -1.73
C SER A 72 16.02 11.75 -3.02
N ARG A 73 15.31 11.72 -4.15
CA ARG A 73 15.81 12.10 -5.47
C ARG A 73 14.84 13.03 -6.16
N GLU A 74 15.36 14.04 -6.83
CA GLU A 74 14.57 14.95 -7.65
C GLU A 74 14.51 14.49 -9.11
N PRO A 75 13.38 14.73 -9.81
CA PRO A 75 13.28 14.48 -11.24
C PRO A 75 14.19 15.43 -12.01
N THR A 76 14.75 14.96 -13.13
CA THR A 76 15.55 15.80 -14.04
C THR A 76 14.76 17.03 -14.51
N ASN A 77 13.50 16.82 -14.89
CA ASN A 77 12.57 17.87 -15.32
C ASN A 77 11.33 17.86 -14.41
N PRO A 78 11.17 18.83 -13.49
CA PRO A 78 10.07 18.84 -12.53
C PRO A 78 8.70 19.16 -13.16
N THR A 79 8.69 19.86 -14.29
CA THR A 79 7.50 20.19 -15.09
C THR A 79 6.95 18.94 -15.77
N LYS A 80 7.81 18.16 -16.43
CA LYS A 80 7.47 16.90 -17.13
C LYS A 80 7.39 15.67 -16.22
N SER A 81 7.26 15.86 -14.92
CA SER A 81 7.26 14.75 -13.96
C SER A 81 6.16 14.89 -12.92
N ALA A 82 5.48 13.79 -12.62
CA ALA A 82 4.52 13.70 -11.52
C ALA A 82 5.15 13.00 -10.31
N LYS A 83 4.82 13.47 -9.11
CA LYS A 83 5.34 12.96 -7.84
C LYS A 83 4.20 12.38 -7.01
N ALA A 84 4.44 11.24 -6.38
CA ALA A 84 3.54 10.66 -5.37
C ALA A 84 4.34 10.05 -4.23
N MET A 85 3.77 10.03 -3.02
CA MET A 85 4.40 9.40 -1.86
C MET A 85 3.37 8.78 -0.93
N GLY A 86 3.67 7.58 -0.44
CA GLY A 86 2.98 6.96 0.69
C GLY A 86 3.86 7.02 1.93
N ARG A 87 3.33 7.53 3.04
CA ARG A 87 4.04 7.61 4.33
C ARG A 87 3.50 6.59 5.33
N ASP A 88 4.38 6.06 6.16
CA ASP A 88 4.05 5.16 7.29
C ASP A 88 3.13 4.00 6.92
N LEU A 89 3.29 3.48 5.70
CA LEU A 89 2.46 2.41 5.20
C LEU A 89 2.77 1.12 5.96
N ARG A 90 1.75 0.52 6.58
CA ARG A 90 1.88 -0.73 7.33
C ARG A 90 1.91 -1.95 6.39
N VAL A 91 2.93 -2.03 5.57
CA VAL A 91 3.23 -3.13 4.65
C VAL A 91 4.62 -3.69 4.93
N HIS A 92 4.90 -4.91 4.47
CA HIS A 92 6.18 -5.54 4.73
C HIS A 92 7.27 -4.94 3.84
N PHE A 93 8.13 -4.08 4.42
CA PHE A 93 9.21 -3.37 3.73
C PHE A 93 9.96 -4.22 2.67
N LYS A 94 10.41 -5.42 3.05
CA LYS A 94 11.19 -6.28 2.15
C LYS A 94 10.39 -6.69 0.90
N ASN A 95 9.10 -6.97 1.04
CA ASN A 95 8.25 -7.39 -0.08
C ASN A 95 7.95 -6.20 -0.98
N THR A 96 7.67 -5.04 -0.37
CA THR A 96 7.38 -3.81 -1.07
C THR A 96 8.59 -3.32 -1.87
N ARG A 97 9.82 -3.47 -1.34
CA ARG A 97 11.05 -3.15 -2.07
C ARG A 97 11.22 -3.99 -3.33
N GLU A 98 11.02 -5.31 -3.25
CA GLU A 98 11.13 -6.18 -4.43
C GLU A 98 10.05 -5.87 -5.46
N THR A 99 8.82 -5.58 -4.98
CA THR A 99 7.70 -5.16 -5.84
C THR A 99 8.03 -3.87 -6.58
N ALA A 100 8.49 -2.84 -5.85
CA ALA A 100 8.87 -1.57 -6.42
C ALA A 100 10.01 -1.70 -7.44
N PHE A 101 11.01 -2.54 -7.14
CA PHE A 101 12.11 -2.78 -8.06
C PHE A 101 11.65 -3.40 -9.39
N ALA A 102 10.65 -4.28 -9.36
CA ALA A 102 10.10 -4.91 -10.57
C ALA A 102 9.32 -3.94 -11.48
N LEU A 103 8.86 -2.81 -10.95
CA LEU A 103 8.10 -1.80 -11.69
C LEU A 103 8.97 -0.71 -12.33
N ARG A 104 10.25 -0.66 -12.00
CA ARG A 104 11.17 0.36 -12.52
C ARG A 104 11.21 0.31 -14.05
N LYS A 105 11.15 1.50 -14.68
CA LYS A 105 11.21 1.70 -16.14
C LYS A 105 10.07 1.05 -16.93
N LEU A 106 8.98 0.65 -16.27
CA LEU A 106 7.77 0.21 -16.97
C LEU A 106 6.87 1.41 -17.32
N PRO A 107 6.14 1.35 -18.44
CA PRO A 107 5.07 2.30 -18.71
C PRO A 107 3.92 2.10 -17.73
N LEU A 108 3.18 3.16 -17.44
CA LEU A 108 2.16 3.20 -16.39
C LEU A 108 1.05 2.15 -16.59
N THR A 109 0.55 2.02 -17.82
CA THR A 109 -0.49 1.05 -18.20
C THR A 109 -0.06 -0.39 -17.95
N LYS A 110 1.18 -0.73 -18.34
CA LYS A 110 1.76 -2.06 -18.10
C LYS A 110 2.04 -2.32 -16.62
N ALA A 111 2.46 -1.29 -15.88
CA ALA A 111 2.72 -1.41 -14.44
C ALA A 111 1.43 -1.76 -13.67
N LYS A 112 0.30 -1.10 -13.98
CA LYS A 112 -1.02 -1.41 -13.39
C LYS A 112 -1.44 -2.84 -13.67
N ARG A 113 -1.45 -3.24 -14.96
CA ARG A 113 -1.80 -4.61 -15.38
C ARG A 113 -0.94 -5.66 -14.67
N TYR A 114 0.36 -5.41 -14.57
CA TYR A 114 1.27 -6.33 -13.90
C TYR A 114 0.96 -6.49 -12.40
N LEU A 115 0.56 -5.43 -11.71
CA LEU A 115 0.17 -5.52 -10.30
C LEU A 115 -1.18 -6.24 -10.10
N GLU A 116 -2.13 -6.05 -11.00
CA GLU A 116 -3.40 -6.79 -11.00
C GLU A 116 -3.16 -8.29 -11.23
N ASP A 117 -2.28 -8.64 -12.17
CA ASP A 117 -1.86 -10.02 -12.42
C ASP A 117 -1.15 -10.66 -11.22
N VAL A 118 -0.39 -9.87 -10.44
CA VAL A 118 0.24 -10.35 -9.20
C VAL A 118 -0.81 -10.66 -8.14
N ILE A 119 -1.85 -9.83 -8.02
CA ILE A 119 -2.96 -10.08 -7.09
C ILE A 119 -3.74 -11.33 -7.51
N ALA A 120 -3.93 -11.52 -8.82
CA ALA A 120 -4.55 -12.70 -9.42
C ALA A 120 -3.63 -13.94 -9.48
N HIS A 121 -2.39 -13.85 -8.98
CA HIS A 121 -1.37 -14.92 -9.01
C HIS A 121 -0.96 -15.41 -10.41
N LYS A 122 -1.26 -14.66 -11.47
CA LYS A 122 -0.86 -14.97 -12.85
C LYS A 122 0.62 -14.70 -13.10
N GLN A 123 1.16 -13.68 -12.44
CA GLN A 123 2.56 -13.26 -12.58
C GLN A 123 3.21 -13.10 -11.21
N ALA A 124 4.40 -13.68 -11.04
CA ALA A 124 5.15 -13.57 -9.79
C ALA A 124 6.08 -12.36 -9.78
N ILE A 125 6.34 -11.81 -8.59
CA ILE A 125 7.37 -10.80 -8.36
C ILE A 125 8.69 -11.51 -8.06
N PRO A 126 9.77 -11.23 -8.80
CA PRO A 126 11.08 -11.82 -8.53
C PRO A 126 11.68 -11.21 -7.26
N PHE A 127 12.18 -12.06 -6.36
CA PHE A 127 12.90 -11.62 -5.15
C PHE A 127 14.40 -11.70 -5.42
N ARG A 128 15.07 -10.54 -5.45
CA ARG A 128 16.51 -10.45 -5.78
C ARG A 128 17.38 -10.31 -4.55
N ARG A 129 17.02 -9.42 -3.61
CA ARG A 129 17.84 -9.14 -2.42
C ARG A 129 17.43 -9.98 -1.21
N TYR A 130 16.13 -10.13 -0.98
CA TYR A 130 15.60 -10.81 0.19
C TYR A 130 15.23 -12.27 -0.11
N CYS A 131 16.26 -13.11 -0.28
CA CYS A 131 16.16 -14.50 -0.73
C CYS A 131 16.13 -15.57 0.38
N GLY A 132 16.33 -15.21 1.66
CA GLY A 132 16.43 -16.16 2.77
C GLY A 132 15.12 -16.92 3.01
N GLY A 133 15.06 -18.20 2.60
CA GLY A 133 13.91 -19.08 2.80
C GLY A 133 12.70 -18.77 1.91
N VAL A 134 12.90 -18.10 0.76
CA VAL A 134 11.81 -17.80 -0.19
C VAL A 134 11.61 -18.98 -1.15
N GLY A 135 10.34 -19.36 -1.34
CA GLY A 135 9.95 -20.39 -2.31
C GLY A 135 10.35 -20.04 -3.75
N ARG A 136 10.52 -21.08 -4.57
CA ARG A 136 10.86 -20.98 -5.99
C ARG A 136 9.63 -21.16 -6.86
N THR A 137 9.54 -20.44 -7.97
CA THR A 137 8.41 -20.48 -8.89
C THR A 137 8.91 -20.42 -10.33
N ALA A 138 8.33 -21.23 -11.24
CA ALA A 138 8.69 -21.23 -12.65
C ALA A 138 8.48 -19.86 -13.33
N GLN A 139 7.41 -19.14 -12.95
CA GLN A 139 7.09 -17.79 -13.44
C GLN A 139 8.21 -16.77 -13.17
N ALA A 140 8.99 -16.94 -12.09
CA ALA A 140 10.07 -16.01 -11.75
C ALA A 140 11.32 -16.22 -12.62
N LYS A 141 11.47 -17.38 -13.27
CA LYS A 141 12.65 -17.72 -14.09
C LYS A 141 12.82 -16.79 -15.29
N SER A 142 11.72 -16.35 -15.90
CA SER A 142 11.76 -15.43 -17.05
C SER A 142 12.32 -14.05 -16.71
N ARG A 143 12.22 -13.64 -15.44
CA ARG A 143 12.62 -12.32 -14.95
C ARG A 143 13.94 -12.34 -14.19
N HIS A 144 14.31 -13.49 -13.60
CA HIS A 144 15.53 -13.60 -12.80
C HIS A 144 16.05 -15.04 -12.69
N SER A 145 17.37 -15.20 -12.82
CA SER A 145 18.08 -16.49 -12.81
C SER A 145 17.93 -17.29 -11.52
N ASN A 146 17.76 -16.63 -10.37
CA ASN A 146 17.63 -17.32 -9.08
C ASN A 146 16.32 -18.13 -8.93
N GLY A 147 15.31 -17.85 -9.77
CA GLY A 147 14.03 -18.57 -9.79
C GLY A 147 13.16 -18.39 -8.52
N GLN A 148 13.55 -17.50 -7.60
CA GLN A 148 12.79 -17.18 -6.40
C GLN A 148 11.79 -16.06 -6.66
N GLY A 149 10.55 -16.26 -6.25
CA GLY A 149 9.48 -15.28 -6.45
C GLY A 149 8.27 -15.55 -5.57
N ARG A 150 7.46 -14.51 -5.33
CA ARG A 150 6.22 -14.58 -4.54
C ARG A 150 5.17 -13.63 -5.12
N TRP A 151 3.95 -13.74 -4.60
CA TRP A 151 2.84 -12.84 -4.89
C TRP A 151 2.47 -11.99 -3.65
N PRO A 152 3.20 -10.91 -3.35
CA PRO A 152 2.90 -10.04 -2.20
C PRO A 152 1.67 -9.15 -2.46
N ALA A 153 0.47 -9.74 -2.38
CA ALA A 153 -0.80 -9.07 -2.68
C ALA A 153 -1.02 -7.77 -1.91
N LYS A 154 -0.68 -7.74 -0.60
CA LYS A 154 -0.80 -6.50 0.20
C LYS A 154 0.07 -5.39 -0.36
N SER A 155 1.34 -5.67 -0.69
CA SER A 155 2.25 -4.65 -1.22
C SER A 155 1.83 -4.17 -2.60
N ALA A 156 1.34 -5.09 -3.45
CA ALA A 156 0.84 -4.75 -4.78
C ALA A 156 -0.34 -3.79 -4.73
N ARG A 157 -1.32 -4.01 -3.83
CA ARG A 157 -2.47 -3.11 -3.65
C ARG A 157 -2.05 -1.68 -3.28
N PHE A 158 -1.21 -1.53 -2.26
CA PHE A 158 -0.74 -0.20 -1.84
C PHE A 158 0.04 0.54 -2.95
N ILE A 159 0.82 -0.18 -3.76
CA ILE A 159 1.54 0.45 -4.87
C ILE A 159 0.59 0.81 -6.02
N LEU A 160 -0.44 0.00 -6.28
CA LEU A 160 -1.47 0.29 -7.27
C LEU A 160 -2.24 1.57 -6.89
N ASP A 161 -2.59 1.73 -5.62
CA ASP A 161 -3.22 2.96 -5.12
C ASP A 161 -2.31 4.19 -5.28
N LEU A 162 -0.99 4.03 -5.04
CA LEU A 162 -0.02 5.09 -5.28
C LEU A 162 0.14 5.45 -6.76
N LEU A 163 0.04 4.48 -7.67
CA LEU A 163 0.08 4.73 -9.11
C LEU A 163 -1.16 5.48 -9.59
N LYS A 164 -2.35 5.15 -9.08
CA LYS A 164 -3.60 5.90 -9.35
C LYS A 164 -3.49 7.34 -8.86
N ASN A 165 -2.95 7.55 -7.66
CA ASN A 165 -2.71 8.89 -7.15
C ASN A 165 -1.68 9.67 -8.01
N ALA A 166 -0.64 9.00 -8.48
CA ALA A 166 0.37 9.61 -9.34
C ALA A 166 -0.18 10.00 -10.73
N GLU A 167 -1.11 9.20 -11.27
CA GLU A 167 -1.84 9.50 -12.50
C GLU A 167 -2.73 10.73 -12.34
N SER A 168 -3.54 10.81 -11.28
CA SER A 168 -4.35 12.01 -11.01
C SER A 168 -3.48 13.26 -10.84
N ASN A 169 -2.28 13.13 -10.23
CA ASN A 169 -1.33 14.24 -10.14
C ASN A 169 -0.71 14.62 -11.50
N ALA A 170 -0.62 13.68 -12.44
CA ALA A 170 -0.13 13.94 -13.80
C ALA A 170 -1.19 14.65 -14.65
N GLU A 171 -2.46 14.23 -14.53
CA GLU A 171 -3.60 14.88 -15.17
C GLU A 171 -3.75 16.33 -14.72
N VAL A 172 -3.61 16.60 -13.41
CA VAL A 172 -3.63 17.97 -12.86
C VAL A 172 -2.49 18.83 -13.41
N LYS A 173 -1.36 18.22 -13.77
CA LYS A 173 -0.23 18.90 -14.42
C LYS A 173 -0.37 19.05 -15.93
N GLY A 174 -1.40 18.46 -16.54
CA GLY A 174 -1.59 18.43 -17.99
C GLY A 174 -0.56 17.57 -18.74
N LEU A 175 0.01 16.56 -18.07
CA LEU A 175 0.89 15.59 -18.72
C LEU A 175 0.05 14.51 -19.41
N ASP A 176 0.51 14.01 -20.55
CA ASP A 176 -0.12 12.90 -21.23
C ASP A 176 0.07 11.58 -20.45
N VAL A 177 -1.00 10.86 -20.14
CA VAL A 177 -0.98 9.69 -19.26
C VAL A 177 -0.36 8.47 -19.93
N ASP A 178 -0.50 8.36 -21.26
CA ASP A 178 -0.11 7.17 -22.02
C ASP A 178 1.40 7.08 -22.26
N THR A 179 2.06 8.24 -22.39
CA THR A 179 3.52 8.34 -22.55
C THR A 179 4.31 8.22 -21.25
N LEU A 180 3.65 8.27 -20.08
CA LEU A 180 4.30 8.21 -18.78
C LEU A 180 4.90 6.84 -18.47
N TYR A 181 6.08 6.88 -17.86
CA TYR A 181 6.71 5.69 -17.29
C TYR A 181 7.26 5.96 -15.89
N VAL A 182 7.47 4.88 -15.14
CA VAL A 182 8.04 4.94 -13.79
C VAL A 182 9.54 5.17 -13.88
N SER A 183 9.96 6.43 -13.75
CA SER A 183 11.36 6.84 -13.79
C SER A 183 12.10 6.42 -12.53
N HIS A 184 11.55 6.79 -11.36
CA HIS A 184 12.14 6.48 -10.06
C HIS A 184 11.08 5.97 -9.10
N ILE A 185 11.42 4.91 -8.41
CA ILE A 185 10.63 4.39 -7.29
C ILE A 185 11.60 3.90 -6.23
N GLN A 186 11.35 4.31 -5.01
CA GLN A 186 12.18 3.94 -3.87
C GLN A 186 11.29 3.65 -2.68
N VAL A 187 11.73 2.68 -1.89
CA VAL A 187 11.06 2.23 -0.68
C VAL A 187 12.07 2.32 0.45
N ASN A 188 11.75 3.13 1.45
CA ASN A 188 12.57 3.34 2.64
C ASN A 188 11.87 2.72 3.86
N GLN A 189 12.64 2.28 4.84
CA GLN A 189 12.07 1.81 6.10
C GLN A 189 11.52 3.00 6.88
N ALA A 190 10.30 2.85 7.40
CA ALA A 190 9.72 3.80 8.34
C ALA A 190 9.95 3.33 9.78
N GLN A 191 9.51 4.13 10.76
CA GLN A 191 9.65 3.80 12.17
C GLN A 191 8.96 2.48 12.51
N LYS A 192 9.67 1.55 13.15
CA LYS A 192 9.12 0.24 13.51
C LYS A 192 8.08 0.38 14.62
N GLN A 193 6.88 -0.15 14.38
CA GLN A 193 5.85 -0.21 15.41
C GLN A 193 6.11 -1.38 16.35
N ARG A 194 6.28 -1.10 17.64
CA ARG A 194 6.69 -2.10 18.63
C ARG A 194 5.48 -2.73 19.34
N ARG A 195 5.43 -4.06 19.38
CA ARG A 195 4.56 -4.85 20.25
C ARG A 195 5.42 -5.84 21.04
N ARG A 196 4.94 -6.28 22.21
CA ARG A 196 5.59 -7.31 23.03
C ARG A 196 4.94 -8.66 22.76
N THR A 197 5.72 -9.73 22.79
CA THR A 197 5.25 -11.10 22.72
C THR A 197 5.89 -11.89 23.85
N TYR A 198 5.04 -12.42 24.73
CA TYR A 198 5.44 -13.30 25.81
C TYR A 198 5.79 -14.68 25.23
N ARG A 199 6.88 -15.28 25.74
CA ARG A 199 7.39 -16.57 25.32
C ARG A 199 7.55 -17.47 26.55
N ALA A 200 7.76 -18.76 26.30
CA ALA A 200 8.01 -19.73 27.34
C ALA A 200 9.18 -19.33 28.26
N HIS A 201 9.09 -19.75 29.52
CA HIS A 201 10.03 -19.44 30.60
C HIS A 201 10.15 -17.94 30.90
N GLY A 202 9.04 -17.19 30.86
CA GLY A 202 9.02 -15.76 31.24
C GLY A 202 9.77 -14.82 30.30
N ARG A 203 10.21 -15.29 29.12
CA ARG A 203 10.95 -14.46 28.15
C ARG A 203 10.03 -13.48 27.43
N ILE A 204 10.52 -12.27 27.17
CA ILE A 204 9.79 -11.23 26.43
C ILE A 204 10.55 -10.87 25.15
N ASN A 205 9.95 -11.17 23.99
CA ASN A 205 10.52 -10.82 22.69
C ASN A 205 9.72 -9.69 22.03
N PRO A 206 10.36 -8.84 21.22
CA PRO A 206 9.66 -7.84 20.43
C PRO A 206 9.03 -8.49 19.18
N TYR A 207 7.78 -8.16 18.90
CA TYR A 207 7.15 -8.38 17.60
C TYR A 207 6.87 -7.03 16.96
N MET A 208 7.74 -6.64 16.03
CA MET A 208 7.69 -5.31 15.42
C MET A 208 7.11 -5.37 14.01
N SER A 209 6.21 -4.43 13.69
CA SER A 209 5.87 -4.18 12.29
C SER A 209 6.94 -3.29 11.67
N SER A 210 7.29 -3.56 10.41
CA SER A 210 8.26 -2.75 9.64
C SER A 210 7.53 -1.99 8.54
N PRO A 211 6.87 -0.85 8.87
CA PRO A 211 6.22 -0.01 7.87
C PRO A 211 7.25 0.61 6.92
N CYS A 212 6.77 1.21 5.83
CA CYS A 212 7.63 1.85 4.85
C CYS A 212 7.10 3.19 4.34
N HIS A 213 8.04 4.01 3.86
CA HIS A 213 7.76 5.14 3.00
C HIS A 213 8.04 4.72 1.55
N ILE A 214 7.11 5.00 0.66
CA ILE A 214 7.26 4.71 -0.78
C ILE A 214 7.22 6.04 -1.50
N GLU A 215 8.29 6.36 -2.23
CA GLU A 215 8.36 7.52 -3.10
C GLU A 215 8.31 7.06 -4.56
N LEU A 216 7.55 7.79 -5.38
CA LEU A 216 7.34 7.49 -6.78
C LEU A 216 7.42 8.77 -7.62
N ILE A 217 8.13 8.66 -8.75
CA ILE A 217 8.27 9.72 -9.75
C ILE A 217 7.94 9.11 -11.11
N LEU A 218 6.92 9.68 -11.74
CA LEU A 218 6.61 9.45 -13.14
C LEU A 218 7.30 10.53 -13.96
N SER A 219 7.84 10.16 -15.10
CA SER A 219 8.37 11.11 -16.08
C SER A 219 7.81 10.75 -17.45
N GLU A 220 7.65 11.78 -18.28
CA GLU A 220 7.33 11.62 -19.68
C GLU A 220 8.53 11.05 -20.44
N LYS A 221 8.27 10.18 -21.42
CA LYS A 221 9.31 9.58 -22.25
C LYS A 221 9.74 10.56 -23.32
N GLU A 222 10.90 11.17 -23.14
CA GLU A 222 11.51 12.00 -24.19
C GLU A 222 12.01 11.11 -25.33
N GLU A 223 11.69 11.50 -26.57
CA GLU A 223 12.29 10.88 -27.75
C GLU A 223 13.81 11.08 -27.73
N PRO A 224 14.60 10.09 -28.17
CA PRO A 224 16.05 10.20 -28.12
C PRO A 224 16.53 11.37 -28.97
N VAL A 225 17.11 12.38 -28.32
CA VAL A 225 17.81 13.47 -29.01
C VAL A 225 18.97 12.86 -29.79
N LYS A 226 18.98 13.07 -31.11
CA LYS A 226 20.09 12.66 -31.97
C LYS A 226 21.36 13.34 -31.46
N LYS A 227 22.37 12.57 -31.09
CA LYS A 227 23.70 13.11 -30.77
C LYS A 227 24.21 13.83 -32.01
N GLU A 228 24.67 15.07 -31.83
CA GLU A 228 25.42 15.78 -32.86
C GLU A 228 26.70 14.98 -33.14
N VAL A 229 27.03 14.82 -34.42
CA VAL A 229 28.22 14.08 -34.86
C VAL A 229 29.44 14.92 -34.47
N GLU A 230 30.22 14.45 -33.50
CA GLU A 230 31.53 15.07 -33.18
C GLU A 230 32.39 15.05 -34.44
N SER A 231 32.67 16.25 -34.99
CA SER A 231 33.58 16.44 -36.12
C SER A 231 34.97 15.93 -35.73
N GLN A 232 35.43 14.87 -36.39
CA GLN A 232 36.75 14.27 -36.18
C GLN A 232 37.85 15.34 -36.31
N ILE A 233 38.56 15.59 -35.20
CA ILE A 233 39.77 16.42 -35.20
C ILE A 233 40.85 15.66 -35.98
N ALA A 234 41.41 16.35 -36.98
CA ALA A 234 42.35 15.86 -37.98
C ALA A 234 43.51 15.01 -37.41
N THR A 235 43.86 13.95 -38.14
CA THR A 235 45.07 13.15 -37.94
C THR A 235 46.31 14.04 -37.96
N ARG A 236 47.04 14.13 -36.84
CA ARG A 236 48.40 14.68 -36.85
C ARG A 236 49.31 13.67 -37.55
N LYS A 237 49.81 14.05 -38.73
CA LYS A 237 50.93 13.39 -39.41
C LYS A 237 52.20 13.59 -38.59
N ALA A 238 52.96 12.52 -38.40
CA ALA A 238 54.41 12.51 -38.29
C ALA A 238 54.91 11.46 -39.28
#